data_AF-A0AAN9QDR8-F1
#
_entry.id   AF-A0AAN9QDR8-F1
#
_cell.length_a   1.000
_cell.length_b   1.000
_cell.length_c   1.000
_cell.angle_alpha   90.00
_cell.angle_beta   90.00
_cell.angle_gamma   90.00
#
_symmetry.space_group_name_H-M   'P 1'
#
loop_
_entity.id
_entity.type
_entity.pdbx_description
1 polymer ?
#
loop_
_entity_poly.entity_id
_entity_poly.type
_entity_poly.pdbx_seq_one_letter_code
_entity_poly.pdbx_strand_id
1 'polypeptide(L)'
;MTQSERFDPATRYIRDGKWVCAPVPPAVTDRKVEITGPEAHILIDGEPATGCLVDFGLYFHHNCSKFQRTQGAGYGPFFYLPKMEHSR
;
A
#
# COMPACT_ATOMS: atom_id res chain seq x y z
N MET A 1 -35.89 -6.27 -8.80
CA MET A 1 -34.95 -5.63 -7.84
C MET A 1 -33.74 -5.16 -8.62
N THR A 2 -33.66 -3.86 -8.91
CA THR A 2 -32.59 -3.28 -9.74
C THR A 2 -31.31 -3.20 -8.90
N GLN A 3 -30.20 -3.70 -9.45
CA GLN A 3 -28.87 -3.83 -8.84
C GLN A 3 -28.20 -2.49 -8.44
N SER A 4 -28.93 -1.37 -8.56
CA SER A 4 -28.41 0.00 -8.49
C SER A 4 -28.20 0.55 -7.08
N GLU A 5 -28.66 -0.13 -6.02
CA GLU A 5 -28.61 0.42 -4.66
C GLU A 5 -27.37 0.00 -3.84
N ARG A 6 -26.52 -0.91 -4.34
CA ARG A 6 -25.37 -1.44 -3.58
C ARG A 6 -24.04 -0.74 -3.86
N PHE A 7 -23.86 -0.09 -5.01
CA PHE A 7 -22.59 0.51 -5.41
C PHE A 7 -22.73 2.01 -5.64
N ASP A 8 -21.74 2.77 -5.20
CA ASP A 8 -21.69 4.21 -5.43
C ASP A 8 -21.78 4.52 -6.95
N PRO A 9 -22.78 5.31 -7.39
CA PRO A 9 -22.97 5.62 -8.79
C PRO A 9 -21.84 6.49 -9.36
N ALA A 10 -21.18 7.32 -8.55
CA ALA A 10 -20.08 8.16 -8.98
C ALA A 10 -18.78 7.38 -9.30
N THR A 11 -18.68 6.09 -8.93
CA THR A 11 -17.57 5.21 -9.40
C THR A 11 -17.93 4.34 -10.61
N ARG A 12 -19.11 4.52 -11.22
CA ARG A 12 -19.55 3.70 -12.36
C ARG A 12 -18.58 3.71 -13.54
N TYR A 13 -18.03 4.87 -13.88
CA TYR A 13 -17.10 5.01 -15.00
C TYR A 13 -15.81 4.19 -14.82
N ILE A 14 -15.38 3.96 -13.57
CA ILE A 14 -14.24 3.09 -13.26
C ILE A 14 -14.62 1.63 -13.51
N ARG A 15 -15.81 1.20 -13.08
CA ARG A 15 -16.25 -0.21 -13.23
C ARG A 15 -16.54 -0.60 -14.69
N ASP A 16 -17.11 0.32 -15.45
CA ASP A 16 -17.51 0.07 -16.84
C ASP A 16 -16.34 0.35 -17.84
N GLY A 17 -15.22 0.90 -17.36
CA GLY A 17 -14.04 1.20 -18.17
C GLY A 17 -13.22 -0.04 -18.54
N LYS A 18 -12.49 0.03 -19.67
CA LYS A 18 -11.56 -1.01 -20.10
C LYS A 18 -10.13 -0.70 -19.63
N TRP A 19 -9.78 -1.16 -18.44
CA TRP A 19 -8.44 -1.03 -17.87
C TRP A 19 -8.03 -2.31 -17.13
N VAL A 20 -6.73 -2.44 -16.88
CA VAL A 20 -6.14 -3.52 -16.08
C VAL A 20 -5.06 -2.91 -15.19
N CYS A 21 -4.78 -3.57 -14.06
CA CYS A 21 -3.62 -3.20 -13.24
C CYS A 21 -2.33 -3.33 -14.06
N ALA A 22 -1.29 -2.58 -13.67
CA ALA A 22 0.03 -2.77 -14.21
C ALA A 22 0.50 -4.24 -14.01
N PRO A 23 1.35 -4.77 -14.91
CA PRO A 23 1.89 -6.12 -14.77
C PRO A 23 2.53 -6.33 -13.41
N VAL A 24 2.27 -7.49 -12.81
CA VAL A 24 2.89 -7.87 -11.55
C VAL A 24 4.39 -8.07 -11.80
N PRO A 25 5.28 -7.33 -11.12
CA PRO A 25 6.71 -7.51 -11.30
C PRO A 25 7.12 -8.92 -10.82
N PRO A 26 8.15 -9.55 -11.43
CA PRO A 26 8.64 -10.87 -11.00
C PRO A 26 9.12 -10.91 -9.54
N ALA A 27 9.40 -9.74 -8.97
CA ALA A 27 10.03 -9.52 -7.67
C ALA A 27 9.12 -9.57 -6.44
N VAL A 28 7.84 -9.95 -6.56
CA VAL A 28 6.83 -9.93 -5.46
C VAL A 28 7.10 -10.98 -4.36
N THR A 29 8.35 -11.41 -4.21
CA THR A 29 8.84 -12.41 -3.27
C THR A 29 8.92 -11.92 -1.82
N ASP A 30 9.02 -10.61 -1.57
CA ASP A 30 9.10 -10.06 -0.21
C ASP A 30 7.83 -9.26 0.12
N ARG A 31 6.93 -9.85 0.93
CA ARG A 31 5.68 -9.23 1.42
C ARG A 31 5.68 -9.05 2.94
N LYS A 32 6.86 -8.99 3.56
CA LYS A 32 6.99 -9.16 5.01
C LYS A 32 6.53 -7.97 5.86
N VAL A 33 6.29 -6.81 5.24
CA VAL A 33 5.87 -5.62 6.00
C VAL A 33 4.36 -5.52 6.00
N GLU A 34 3.79 -5.75 7.18
CA GLU A 34 2.42 -5.41 7.51
C GLU A 34 2.43 -4.04 8.19
N ILE A 35 1.69 -3.10 7.61
CA ILE A 35 1.45 -1.79 8.21
C ILE A 35 0.54 -1.95 9.44
N THR A 36 1.00 -1.57 10.62
CA THR A 36 0.17 -1.67 11.85
C THR A 36 -0.15 -0.31 12.47
N GLY A 37 -0.97 -0.32 13.53
CA GLY A 37 -1.56 0.86 14.18
C GLY A 37 -0.54 1.82 14.82
N PRO A 38 -0.95 2.75 15.70
CA PRO A 38 -0.07 3.82 16.19
C PRO A 38 1.22 3.29 16.82
N GLU A 39 2.34 3.95 16.52
CA GLU A 39 3.66 3.59 17.04
C GLU A 39 3.84 4.20 18.44
N ALA A 40 3.98 3.36 19.45
CA ALA A 40 3.98 3.79 20.85
C ALA A 40 5.33 4.41 21.31
N HIS A 41 6.40 4.25 20.53
CA HIS A 41 7.75 4.61 20.94
C HIS A 41 8.34 5.81 20.18
N ILE A 42 7.63 6.36 19.20
CA ILE A 42 8.06 7.52 18.43
C ILE A 42 7.05 8.65 18.63
N LEU A 43 7.53 9.82 19.05
CA LEU A 43 6.73 11.03 19.18
C LEU A 43 7.13 12.04 18.10
N ILE A 44 6.14 12.69 17.49
CA ILE A 44 6.30 13.85 16.60
C ILE A 44 5.51 14.99 17.24
N ASP A 45 6.18 16.07 17.58
CA ASP A 45 5.57 17.23 18.28
C ASP A 45 4.83 16.88 19.59
N GLY A 46 5.24 15.79 20.25
CA GLY A 46 4.65 15.30 21.50
C GLY A 46 3.55 14.26 21.34
N GLU A 47 3.11 13.97 20.12
CA GLU A 47 2.06 12.98 19.83
C GLU A 47 2.64 11.68 19.23
N PRO A 48 2.06 10.50 19.53
CA PRO A 48 2.47 9.24 18.92
C PRO A 48 2.45 9.29 17.39
N ALA A 49 3.54 8.83 16.78
CA ALA A 49 3.65 8.77 15.33
C ALA A 49 2.68 7.74 14.74
N THR A 50 2.23 7.99 13.51
CA THR A 50 1.42 7.01 12.77
C THR A 50 2.27 5.81 12.38
N GLY A 51 2.01 4.64 12.97
CA GLY A 51 2.84 3.44 12.74
C GLY A 51 2.93 3.04 11.27
N CYS A 52 1.86 3.22 10.49
CA CYS A 52 1.91 2.96 9.05
C CYS A 52 2.96 3.76 8.29
N LEU A 53 3.20 5.02 8.67
CA LEU A 53 4.19 5.88 8.04
C LEU A 53 5.60 5.56 8.54
N VAL A 54 5.73 5.18 9.81
CA VAL A 54 7.00 4.71 10.39
C VAL A 54 7.44 3.42 9.72
N ASP A 55 6.57 2.41 9.66
CA ASP A 55 6.80 1.11 9.00
C ASP A 55 7.20 1.30 7.54
N PHE A 56 6.41 2.09 6.80
CA PHE A 56 6.69 2.42 5.41
C PHE A 56 8.03 3.13 5.24
N GLY A 57 8.27 4.19 6.01
CA GLY A 57 9.45 5.05 5.88
C GLY A 57 10.74 4.31 6.15
N LEU A 58 10.79 3.56 7.26
CA LEU A 58 11.98 2.79 7.64
C LEU A 58 12.26 1.67 6.64
N TYR A 59 11.25 0.91 6.24
CA TYR A 59 11.44 -0.17 5.28
C TYR A 59 11.87 0.36 3.91
N PHE A 60 11.22 1.41 3.41
CA PHE A 60 11.57 2.00 2.13
C PHE A 60 12.99 2.57 2.16
N HIS A 61 13.35 3.35 3.17
CA HIS A 61 14.67 3.97 3.27
C HIS A 61 15.80 2.93 3.32
N HIS A 62 15.66 1.90 4.15
CA HIS A 62 16.71 0.88 4.31
C HIS A 62 16.83 -0.10 3.14
N ASN A 63 15.80 -0.24 2.30
CA ASN A 63 15.81 -1.18 1.17
C ASN A 63 15.92 -0.49 -0.21
N CYS A 64 15.81 0.84 -0.28
CA CYS A 64 15.87 1.60 -1.54
C CYS A 64 17.16 1.35 -2.34
N SER A 65 18.32 1.33 -1.67
CA SER A 65 19.61 1.07 -2.35
C SER A 65 19.69 -0.34 -2.96
N LYS A 66 19.11 -1.35 -2.30
CA LYS A 66 19.05 -2.72 -2.82
C LYS A 66 18.14 -2.79 -4.03
N PHE A 67 16.98 -2.15 -3.96
CA PHE A 67 16.03 -2.05 -5.08
C PHE A 67 16.64 -1.37 -6.32
N GLN A 68 17.31 -0.23 -6.13
CA GLN A 68 17.97 0.49 -7.24
C GLN A 68 19.08 -0.35 -7.87
N ARG A 69 19.88 -1.05 -7.06
CA ARG A 69 21.01 -1.88 -7.54
C ARG A 69 20.56 -3.09 -8.35
N THR A 70 19.43 -3.70 -7.99
CA THR A 70 18.88 -4.85 -8.73
C THR A 70 17.96 -4.43 -9.88
N GLN A 71 17.72 -3.13 -10.09
CA GLN A 71 16.71 -2.61 -11.03
C GLN A 71 15.32 -3.26 -10.85
N GLY A 72 14.96 -3.61 -9.61
CA GLY A 72 13.72 -4.34 -9.34
C GLY A 72 13.74 -5.82 -9.74
N ALA A 73 14.89 -6.42 -10.04
CA ALA A 73 15.02 -7.87 -10.20
C ALA A 73 14.97 -8.55 -8.82
N GLY A 74 13.89 -9.29 -8.55
CA GLY A 74 13.72 -10.14 -7.36
C GLY A 74 13.42 -9.42 -6.03
N TYR A 75 13.63 -8.11 -5.95
CA TYR A 75 13.39 -7.30 -4.75
C TYR A 75 12.67 -6.00 -5.10
N GLY A 76 11.78 -5.55 -4.22
CA GLY A 76 11.07 -4.29 -4.35
C GLY A 76 10.29 -3.94 -3.08
N PRO A 77 9.94 -2.66 -2.88
CA PRO A 77 9.19 -2.24 -1.71
C PRO A 77 7.73 -2.64 -1.84
N PHE A 78 7.41 -3.91 -1.57
CA PHE A 78 6.03 -4.41 -1.57
C PHE A 78 5.47 -4.39 -0.15
N PHE A 79 4.27 -3.84 -0.01
CA PHE A 79 3.60 -3.68 1.27
C PHE A 79 2.27 -4.42 1.27
N TYR A 80 1.93 -4.99 2.42
CA TYR A 80 0.57 -5.44 2.69
C TYR A 80 -0.20 -4.31 3.38
N LEU A 81 -1.34 -3.92 2.83
CA LEU A 81 -2.20 -2.85 3.36
C LEU A 81 -3.41 -3.46 4.08
N PRO A 82 -3.37 -3.62 5.41
CA PRO A 82 -4.48 -4.22 6.14
C PRO A 82 -5.59 -3.22 6.41
N LYS A 83 -6.82 -3.74 6.60
CA LYS A 83 -7.97 -3.00 7.15
C LYS A 83 -8.36 -1.72 6.37
N MET A 84 -8.21 -1.72 5.05
CA MET A 84 -8.79 -0.66 4.22
C MET A 84 -10.31 -0.81 4.15
N GLU A 85 -11.05 0.22 4.55
CA GLU A 85 -12.53 0.20 4.58
C GLU A 85 -13.17 0.90 3.37
N HIS A 86 -12.47 1.88 2.79
CA HIS A 86 -12.99 2.73 1.73
C HIS A 86 -11.91 2.99 0.65
N SER A 87 -12.36 3.21 -0.59
CA SER A 87 -11.49 3.52 -1.74
C SER A 87 -11.44 5.01 -2.08
N ARG A 88 -12.13 5.85 -1.31
CA ARG A 88 -12.16 7.31 -1.41
C ARG A 88 -11.60 7.94 -0.15
#